data_AF-A0A6I1Z990-F1
#
_entry.id   AF-A0A6I1Z990-F1
#
_cell.length_a   1.000
_cell.length_b   1.000
_cell.length_c   1.000
_cell.angle_alpha   90.00
_cell.angle_beta   90.00
_cell.angle_gamma   90.00
#
_symmetry.space_group_name_H-M   'P 1'
#
loop_
_entity.id
_entity.type
_entity.pdbx_description
1 polymer ?
#
loop_
_entity_poly.entity_id
_entity_poly.type
_entity_poly.pdbx_seq_one_letter_code
_entity_poly.pdbx_strand_id
1 'polypeptide(L)' 'MQQIKVIIEKHPEGYVAYTLGLKGIIVGEGDTYEEALKDVKSAIRFHIETFRPNI' A
#
# COMPACT_ATOMS: atom_id res chain seq x y z
N MET A 1 10.84 7.48 12.00
CA MET A 1 9.81 7.25 10.96
C MET A 1 10.42 6.36 9.88
N GLN A 2 9.88 5.17 9.64
CA GLN A 2 10.30 4.35 8.50
C GLN A 2 9.65 4.90 7.24
N GLN A 3 10.45 5.17 6.21
CA GLN A 3 9.95 5.49 4.88
C GLN A 3 9.67 4.20 4.14
N ILE A 4 8.44 4.02 3.67
CA ILE A 4 8.02 2.89 2.85
C ILE A 4 7.83 3.40 1.43
N LYS A 5 8.48 2.75 0.47
CA LYS A 5 8.32 3.08 -0.95
C LYS A 5 7.09 2.35 -1.50
N VAL A 6 6.25 3.09 -2.21
CA VAL A 6 5.05 2.60 -2.87
C VAL A 6 5.13 2.97 -4.34
N ILE A 7 4.85 2.02 -5.22
CA ILE A 7 4.61 2.27 -6.64
C ILE A 7 3.10 2.37 -6.84
N ILE A 8 2.66 3.36 -7.63
CA ILE A 8 1.28 3.47 -8.09
C ILE A 8 1.29 3.44 -9.61
N GLU A 9 0.62 2.44 -10.17
CA GLU A 9 0.46 2.25 -11.60
C GLU A 9 -0.94 2.69 -12.03
N LYS A 10 -1.01 3.38 -13.16
CA LYS A 10 -2.27 3.72 -13.81
C LYS A 10 -2.59 2.65 -14.86
N HIS A 11 -3.78 2.08 -14.77
CA HIS A 11 -4.36 1.15 -15.73
C HIS A 11 -5.61 1.78 -16.38
N PRO A 12 -6.11 1.23 -17.50
CA PRO A 12 -7.37 1.68 -18.10
C PRO A 12 -8.56 1.62 -17.13
N GLU A 13 -8.55 0.63 -16.23
CA GLU A 13 -9.62 0.34 -15.27
C GLU A 13 -9.48 1.12 -13.95
N GLY A 14 -8.39 1.87 -13.72
CA GLY A 14 -8.14 2.56 -12.45
C GLY A 14 -6.66 2.60 -12.08
N TYR A 15 -6.37 2.62 -10.77
CA TYR A 15 -5.02 2.68 -10.21
C TYR A 15 -4.78 1.50 -9.28
N VAL A 16 -3.57 0.95 -9.36
CA VAL A 16 -3.09 -0.12 -8.46
C VAL A 16 -1.82 0.36 -7.76
N ALA A 17 -1.76 0.17 -6.45
CA ALA A 17 -0.67 0.60 -5.60
C ALA A 17 -0.07 -0.59 -4.85
N TYR A 18 1.27 -0.69 -4.80
CA TYR A 18 1.93 -1.79 -4.10
C TYR A 18 3.27 -1.36 -3.48
N THR A 19 3.64 -2.03 -2.38
CA THR A 19 4.83 -1.67 -1.59
C THR A 19 6.09 -2.38 -2.05
N LEU A 20 7.23 -1.71 -1.93
CA LEU A 20 8.55 -2.32 -2.14
C LEU A 20 9.26 -2.57 -0.80
N GLY A 21 9.89 -3.75 -0.67
CA GLY A 21 10.79 -4.05 0.44
C GLY A 21 10.11 -4.47 1.75
N LEU A 22 8.79 -4.67 1.76
CA LEU A 22 8.09 -5.31 2.87
C LEU A 22 7.89 -6.81 2.56
N LYS A 23 8.15 -7.67 3.54
CA LYS A 23 7.77 -9.09 3.45
C LYS A 23 6.25 -9.20 3.52
N GLY A 24 5.65 -9.80 2.49
CA GLY A 24 4.20 -9.90 2.32
C GLY A 24 3.73 -9.06 1.13
N ILE A 25 2.56 -9.42 0.59
CA ILE A 25 1.94 -8.70 -0.53
C ILE A 25 1.00 -7.66 0.08
N ILE A 26 1.33 -6.38 -0.08
CA ILE A 26 0.46 -5.25 0.28
C ILE A 26 0.10 -4.55 -1.01
N VAL A 27 -1.19 -4.55 -1.33
CA VAL A 27 -1.77 -3.95 -2.53
C VAL A 27 -2.93 -3.07 -2.10
N GLY A 28 -3.14 -1.98 -2.81
CA GLY A 28 -4.38 -1.21 -2.76
C GLY A 28 -4.81 -0.77 -4.16
N GLU A 29 -6.10 -0.47 -4.31
CA GLU A 29 -6.71 -0.15 -5.60
C GLU A 29 -7.68 1.03 -5.48
N GLY A 30 -8.01 1.65 -6.62
CA GLY A 30 -9.03 2.70 -6.67
C GLY A 30 -9.19 3.28 -8.07
N ASP A 31 -10.33 3.92 -8.32
CA ASP A 31 -10.63 4.56 -9.61
C ASP A 31 -9.74 5.80 -9.83
N THR A 32 -9.31 6.42 -8.72
CA THR A 32 -8.41 7.57 -8.71
C THR A 32 -7.07 7.28 -8.01
N TYR A 33 -6.05 8.09 -8.33
CA TYR A 33 -4.76 8.05 -7.66
C TYR A 33 -4.87 8.21 -6.13
N GLU A 34 -5.75 9.11 -5.69
CA GLU A 34 -5.93 9.41 -4.26
C GLU A 34 -6.57 8.24 -3.51
N GLU A 35 -7.51 7.53 -4.15
CA GLU A 35 -8.14 6.34 -3.59
C GLU A 35 -7.13 5.21 -3.43
N ALA A 36 -6.38 4.86 -4.50
CA ALA A 36 -5.36 3.82 -4.42
C ALA A 36 -4.27 4.15 -3.38
N LEU A 37 -3.88 5.43 -3.27
CA LEU A 37 -2.95 5.89 -2.24
C LEU A 37 -3.51 5.78 -0.82
N LYS A 38 -4.80 6.09 -0.62
CA LYS A 38 -5.47 5.97 0.67
C LYS A 38 -5.63 4.50 1.08
N ASP A 39 -5.94 3.65 0.12
CA ASP A 39 -6.15 2.22 0.32
C ASP A 39 -4.84 1.53 0.72
N VAL A 40 -3.78 1.70 -0.06
CA VAL A 40 -2.46 1.11 0.25
C VAL A 40 -1.90 1.62 1.59
N LYS A 41 -2.13 2.89 1.95
CA LYS A 41 -1.74 3.42 3.28
C LYS A 41 -2.46 2.71 4.42
N SER A 42 -3.74 2.40 4.23
CA SER A 42 -4.55 1.68 5.23
C SER A 42 -4.08 0.24 5.35
N ALA A 43 -3.78 -0.42 4.23
CA ALA A 43 -3.23 -1.77 4.20
C ALA A 43 -1.84 -1.87 4.86
N ILE A 44 -0.96 -0.87 4.62
CA ILE A 44 0.35 -0.76 5.30
C ILE A 44 0.17 -0.65 6.81
N ARG A 45 -0.72 0.24 7.28
CA ARG A 45 -0.97 0.44 8.71
C ARG A 45 -1.47 -0.86 9.35
N PHE A 46 -2.48 -1.48 8.74
CA PHE A 46 -3.02 -2.76 9.20
C PHE A 46 -1.93 -3.84 9.28
N HIS A 47 -1.08 -3.94 8.26
CA HIS A 47 -0.02 -4.94 8.24
C HIS A 47 1.02 -4.73 9.35
N ILE A 48 1.38 -3.47 9.65
CA ILE A 48 2.29 -3.15 10.76
C ILE A 48 1.64 -3.49 12.10
N GLU A 49 0.40 -3.04 12.33
CA GLU A 49 -0.33 -3.27 13.58
C GLU A 49 -0.59 -4.76 13.84
N THR A 50 -0.88 -5.53 12.80
CA THR A 50 -1.24 -6.95 12.91
C THR A 50 -0.03 -7.87 12.95
N PHE A 51 0.97 -7.64 12.08
CA PHE A 51 2.07 -8.58 11.84
C PHE A 51 3.44 -8.07 12.30
N ARG A 52 3.54 -6.80 12.74
CA ARG A 52 4.75 -6.25 13.37
C ARG A 52 4.53 -5.73 14.80
N PRO A 53 3.96 -6.49 15.75
CA PRO A 53 3.87 -6.01 17.12
C PRO A 53 5.23 -5.94 17.85
N ASN A 54 6.30 -6.59 17.36
CA ASN A 54 7.57 -6.72 18.08
C ASN A 54 8.82 -6.56 17.19
N ILE A 55 9.14 -5.32 16.79
CA ILE A 55 10.53 -4.89 16.57
C ILE A 55 10.91 -4.01 17.74
#